data_AF-A0A961MRI7-F1
#
_entry.id   AF-A0A961MRI7-F1
#
_cell.length_a   1.000
_cell.length_b   1.000
_cell.length_c   1.000
_cell.angle_alpha   90.00
_cell.angle_beta   90.00
_cell.angle_gamma   90.00
#
_symmetry.space_group_name_H-M   'P 1'
#
loop_
_entity.id
_entity.type
_entity.pdbx_description
1 polymer ?
#
loop_
_entity_poly.entity_id
_entity_poly.type
_entity_poly.pdbx_seq_one_letter_code
_entity_poly.pdbx_strand_id
1 'polypeptide(L)'
;RLRTEAGVDIERASEIPEDTNTITVEFLPRRQMQSVVPSAACFVVPNVSDWSEFVANRRSSAIDWTRVTTRTRATVFVPTDTTPQEIRDCLHEEIGQALGPLNDLFRLSDSIFNDDNFQTTLTGFDMLLLRVWYAPELHPGMTRDQVAARLPVLFNRLNPAGRRHDGLNAGITPRAWQQAIEQALASNGGLNQRRAGAARALSLARSQNWTDNRLALSLMLNARLAPRDQGQEALDALLASAEIYRRAPGGEVHAAHIDMHLAVQALASAQSDMVLELTARAIPVAERSENAAFLASLGFIRAEALALQGRTAEAERLRLDSLPAARYGFGSEDAARARMDEIARIGSAAQRLARL
;
A
#
# COMPACT_ATOMS: atom_id res chain seq x y z
N ARG A 1 0.51 -0.89 -19.60
CA ARG A 1 0.89 -1.85 -18.54
C ARG A 1 0.09 -3.15 -18.64
N LEU A 2 -1.21 -3.20 -18.34
CA LEU A 2 -2.00 -4.46 -18.44
C LEU A 2 -1.87 -5.19 -19.80
N ARG A 3 -2.10 -4.51 -20.93
CA ARG A 3 -1.87 -5.08 -22.27
C ARG A 3 -0.40 -5.38 -22.57
N THR A 4 0.49 -4.45 -22.24
CA THR A 4 1.88 -4.45 -22.73
C THR A 4 2.85 -5.30 -21.90
N GLU A 5 2.64 -5.33 -20.58
CA GLU A 5 3.46 -6.08 -19.61
C GLU A 5 2.78 -7.39 -19.22
N ALA A 6 1.48 -7.34 -18.89
CA ALA A 6 0.75 -8.53 -18.44
C ALA A 6 0.11 -9.35 -19.59
N GLY A 7 0.08 -8.81 -20.81
CA GLY A 7 -0.53 -9.51 -21.95
C GLY A 7 -2.04 -9.73 -21.81
N VAL A 8 -2.71 -8.98 -20.92
CA VAL A 8 -4.16 -9.06 -20.73
C VAL A 8 -4.82 -8.23 -21.82
N ASP A 9 -5.64 -8.87 -22.66
CA ASP A 9 -6.43 -8.18 -23.67
C ASP A 9 -7.59 -7.44 -23.01
N ILE A 10 -7.42 -6.13 -22.85
CA ILE A 10 -8.37 -5.27 -22.16
C ILE A 10 -8.37 -3.89 -22.80
N GLU A 11 -9.56 -3.37 -23.04
CA GLU A 11 -9.77 -2.02 -23.55
C GLU A 11 -10.94 -1.35 -22.85
N ARG A 12 -10.99 -0.01 -22.96
CA ARG A 12 -12.17 0.74 -22.54
C ARG A 12 -13.15 0.75 -23.71
N ALA A 13 -14.36 0.27 -23.48
CA ALA A 13 -15.42 0.23 -24.47
C ALA A 13 -16.60 1.09 -24.02
N SER A 14 -17.16 1.87 -24.97
CA SER A 14 -18.39 2.66 -24.75
C SER A 14 -19.64 1.87 -25.10
N GLU A 15 -19.51 0.90 -26.00
CA GLU A 15 -20.53 -0.07 -26.38
C GLU A 15 -19.99 -1.45 -26.08
N ILE A 16 -20.76 -2.26 -25.37
CA ILE A 16 -20.34 -3.60 -24.92
C ILE A 16 -21.10 -4.59 -25.79
N PRO A 17 -20.42 -5.34 -26.70
CA PRO A 17 -21.06 -6.41 -27.43
C PRO A 17 -21.65 -7.46 -26.48
N GLU A 18 -22.74 -8.09 -26.89
CA GLU A 18 -23.30 -9.23 -26.15
C GLU A 18 -22.21 -10.30 -25.91
N ASP A 19 -22.27 -10.96 -24.75
CA ASP A 19 -21.33 -11.98 -24.28
C ASP A 19 -19.86 -11.54 -24.06
N THR A 20 -19.58 -10.24 -24.05
CA THR A 20 -18.26 -9.72 -23.66
C THR A 20 -18.07 -9.73 -22.15
N ASN A 21 -16.90 -10.15 -21.67
CA ASN A 21 -16.57 -10.05 -20.25
C ASN A 21 -16.32 -8.58 -19.86
N THR A 22 -16.88 -8.12 -18.75
CA THR A 22 -16.82 -6.68 -18.39
C THR A 22 -16.30 -6.43 -16.98
N ILE A 23 -15.57 -5.33 -16.83
CA ILE A 23 -15.31 -4.70 -15.55
C ILE A 23 -15.97 -3.32 -15.59
N THR A 24 -17.04 -3.15 -14.81
CA THR A 24 -17.69 -1.85 -14.63
C THR A 24 -16.97 -1.09 -13.52
N VAL A 25 -16.69 0.20 -13.73
CA VAL A 25 -16.23 1.09 -12.65
C VAL A 25 -17.36 2.04 -12.33
N GLU A 26 -17.89 1.96 -11.11
CA GLU A 26 -18.98 2.80 -10.65
C GLU A 26 -18.52 3.72 -9.52
N PHE A 27 -18.74 5.02 -9.69
CA PHE A 27 -18.39 6.03 -8.72
C PHE A 27 -19.61 6.38 -7.86
N LEU A 28 -19.50 6.20 -6.54
CA LEU A 28 -20.61 6.36 -5.59
C LEU A 28 -20.21 7.26 -4.42
N PRO A 29 -21.14 7.98 -3.77
CA PRO A 29 -20.84 8.64 -2.51
C PRO A 29 -20.44 7.61 -1.43
N ARG A 30 -19.37 7.87 -0.67
CA ARG A 30 -18.91 6.97 0.41
C ARG A 30 -20.01 6.60 1.40
N ARG A 31 -20.90 7.55 1.74
CA ARG A 31 -22.04 7.28 2.64
C ARG A 31 -22.99 6.22 2.10
N GLN A 32 -23.23 6.19 0.79
CA GLN A 32 -24.04 5.16 0.15
C GLN A 32 -23.35 3.80 0.27
N MET A 33 -22.05 3.73 -0.02
CA MET A 33 -21.25 2.51 0.11
C MET A 33 -21.26 1.97 1.55
N GLN A 34 -20.93 2.82 2.52
CA GLN A 34 -20.82 2.45 3.94
C GLN A 34 -22.15 2.07 4.59
N SER A 35 -23.29 2.42 3.99
CA SER A 35 -24.60 1.94 4.45
C SER A 35 -24.78 0.43 4.27
N VAL A 36 -24.01 -0.18 3.36
CA VAL A 36 -24.05 -1.62 3.04
C VAL A 36 -22.75 -2.32 3.44
N VAL A 37 -21.60 -1.68 3.20
CA VAL A 37 -20.26 -2.21 3.51
C VAL A 37 -19.49 -1.21 4.38
N PRO A 38 -19.71 -1.19 5.70
CA PRO A 38 -19.29 -0.08 6.58
C PRO A 38 -17.79 0.21 6.61
N SER A 39 -16.95 -0.79 6.38
CA SER A 39 -15.49 -0.69 6.46
C SER A 39 -14.80 -0.50 5.10
N ALA A 40 -15.53 -0.58 3.98
CA ALA A 40 -14.92 -0.51 2.67
C ALA A 40 -14.55 0.93 2.29
N ALA A 41 -13.32 1.11 1.80
CA ALA A 41 -12.89 2.34 1.14
C ALA A 41 -13.33 2.31 -0.32
N CYS A 42 -12.81 1.33 -1.07
CA CYS A 42 -13.29 0.83 -2.34
C CYS A 42 -13.42 -0.69 -2.23
N PHE A 43 -14.08 -1.32 -3.20
CA PHE A 43 -14.17 -2.78 -3.27
C PHE A 43 -14.63 -3.24 -4.65
N VAL A 44 -14.24 -4.47 -5.01
CA VAL A 44 -14.72 -5.19 -6.20
C VAL A 44 -15.69 -6.30 -5.83
N VAL A 45 -16.73 -6.47 -6.67
CA VAL A 45 -17.72 -7.55 -6.55
C VAL A 45 -17.78 -8.35 -7.86
N PRO A 46 -17.80 -9.69 -7.82
CA PRO A 46 -17.91 -10.49 -9.03
C PRO A 46 -19.36 -10.63 -9.47
N ASN A 47 -19.54 -10.89 -10.76
CA ASN A 47 -20.80 -11.30 -11.38
C ASN A 47 -21.99 -10.35 -11.13
N VAL A 48 -21.70 -9.05 -11.05
CA VAL A 48 -22.70 -7.97 -10.99
C VAL A 48 -22.36 -6.88 -12.00
N SER A 49 -23.36 -6.08 -12.37
CA SER A 49 -23.25 -4.96 -13.31
C SER A 49 -23.01 -3.64 -12.62
N ASP A 50 -23.71 -3.44 -11.49
CA ASP A 50 -23.95 -2.15 -10.88
C ASP A 50 -24.31 -2.30 -9.39
N TRP A 51 -24.44 -1.16 -8.72
CA TRP A 51 -24.78 -1.07 -7.30
C TRP A 51 -26.11 -1.74 -6.94
N SER A 52 -27.13 -1.59 -7.78
CA SER A 52 -28.46 -2.13 -7.51
C SER A 52 -28.47 -3.66 -7.51
N GLU A 53 -27.77 -4.25 -8.48
CA GLU A 53 -27.62 -5.70 -8.58
C GLU A 53 -26.76 -6.25 -7.44
N PHE A 54 -25.67 -5.56 -7.07
CA PHE A 54 -24.90 -5.90 -5.88
C PHE A 54 -25.77 -5.93 -4.62
N VAL A 55 -26.53 -4.87 -4.34
CA VAL A 55 -27.35 -4.78 -3.14
C VAL A 55 -28.42 -5.88 -3.11
N ALA A 56 -29.04 -6.17 -4.25
CA ALA A 56 -30.03 -7.24 -4.38
C ALA A 56 -29.42 -8.63 -4.14
N ASN A 57 -28.18 -8.86 -4.61
CA ASN A 57 -27.50 -10.14 -4.54
C ASN A 57 -26.51 -10.28 -3.37
N ARG A 58 -26.42 -9.31 -2.45
CA ARG A 58 -25.34 -9.22 -1.44
C ARG A 58 -25.16 -10.44 -0.51
N ARG A 59 -26.14 -11.34 -0.46
CA ARG A 59 -26.11 -12.58 0.33
C ARG A 59 -26.12 -13.86 -0.54
N SER A 60 -26.08 -13.68 -1.86
CA SER A 60 -26.09 -14.76 -2.85
C SER A 60 -24.70 -15.37 -2.98
N SER A 61 -24.64 -16.69 -3.16
CA SER A 61 -23.39 -17.37 -3.50
C SER A 61 -22.84 -16.99 -4.87
N ALA A 62 -23.66 -16.37 -5.74
CA ALA A 62 -23.25 -15.94 -7.08
C ALA A 62 -22.17 -14.84 -7.05
N ILE A 63 -22.11 -14.08 -5.96
CA ILE A 63 -21.17 -12.97 -5.77
C ILE A 63 -20.14 -13.25 -4.66
N ASP A 64 -20.16 -14.45 -4.08
CA ASP A 64 -19.24 -14.85 -3.01
C ASP A 64 -17.90 -15.27 -3.62
N TRP A 65 -16.87 -14.45 -3.42
CA TRP A 65 -15.51 -14.70 -3.92
C TRP A 65 -14.95 -16.08 -3.57
N THR A 66 -15.41 -16.71 -2.49
CA THR A 66 -14.96 -18.04 -2.07
C THR A 66 -15.62 -19.18 -2.86
N ARG A 67 -16.68 -18.87 -3.63
CA ARG A 67 -17.49 -19.85 -4.38
C ARG A 67 -17.45 -19.63 -5.88
N VAL A 68 -17.17 -18.42 -6.33
CA VAL A 68 -17.14 -18.08 -7.76
C VAL A 68 -16.02 -18.83 -8.47
N THR A 69 -16.39 -19.67 -9.45
CA THR A 69 -15.45 -20.41 -10.30
C THR A 69 -15.13 -19.68 -11.60
N THR A 70 -16.10 -18.98 -12.17
CA THR A 70 -15.97 -18.22 -13.42
C THR A 70 -16.49 -16.81 -13.19
N ARG A 71 -15.75 -15.83 -13.71
CA ARG A 71 -16.10 -14.41 -13.64
C ARG A 71 -16.23 -13.91 -15.06
N THR A 72 -17.45 -13.60 -15.47
CA THR A 72 -17.69 -12.93 -16.76
C THR A 72 -17.89 -11.43 -16.55
N ARG A 73 -18.23 -11.02 -15.33
CA ARG A 73 -18.51 -9.63 -14.98
C ARG A 73 -17.90 -9.32 -13.62
N ALA A 74 -17.50 -8.08 -13.41
CA ALA A 74 -17.17 -7.56 -12.10
C ALA A 74 -17.48 -6.06 -12.05
N THR A 75 -17.83 -5.56 -10.87
CA THR A 75 -18.00 -4.13 -10.64
C THR A 75 -17.05 -3.67 -9.56
N VAL A 76 -16.29 -2.62 -9.87
CA VAL A 76 -15.41 -1.89 -8.97
C VAL A 76 -16.15 -0.65 -8.49
N PHE A 77 -16.35 -0.53 -7.18
CA PHE A 77 -17.01 0.61 -6.55
C PHE A 77 -15.97 1.55 -5.94
N VAL A 78 -15.96 2.81 -6.40
CA VAL A 78 -15.00 3.83 -5.98
C VAL A 78 -15.74 5.03 -5.36
N PRO A 79 -15.30 5.53 -4.19
CA PRO A 79 -15.93 6.69 -3.58
C PRO A 79 -15.68 7.98 -4.39
N THR A 80 -16.71 8.81 -4.59
CA THR A 80 -16.60 10.11 -5.27
C THR A 80 -15.97 11.20 -4.41
N ASP A 81 -16.03 11.04 -3.09
CA ASP A 81 -15.61 11.99 -2.07
C ASP A 81 -14.25 11.62 -1.44
N THR A 82 -13.29 11.26 -2.28
CA THR A 82 -11.92 10.86 -1.90
C THR A 82 -10.87 11.61 -2.75
N THR A 83 -9.59 11.51 -2.40
CA THR A 83 -8.51 12.21 -3.13
C THR A 83 -8.26 11.58 -4.52
N PRO A 84 -7.73 12.34 -5.50
CA PRO A 84 -7.32 11.77 -6.79
C PRO A 84 -6.32 10.60 -6.67
N GLN A 85 -5.42 10.66 -5.69
CA GLN A 85 -4.50 9.57 -5.38
C GLN A 85 -5.26 8.33 -4.92
N GLU A 86 -6.14 8.44 -3.92
CA GLU A 86 -6.91 7.29 -3.43
C GLU A 86 -7.80 6.67 -4.53
N ILE A 87 -8.39 7.49 -5.40
CA ILE A 87 -9.11 6.99 -6.59
C ILE A 87 -8.18 6.13 -7.44
N ARG A 88 -6.97 6.62 -7.73
CA ARG A 88 -6.00 5.91 -8.55
C ARG A 88 -5.53 4.63 -7.89
N ASP A 89 -5.26 4.65 -6.58
CA ASP A 89 -4.84 3.49 -5.80
C ASP A 89 -5.94 2.42 -5.83
N CYS A 90 -7.20 2.80 -5.56
CA CYS A 90 -8.37 1.94 -5.71
C CYS A 90 -8.50 1.35 -7.11
N LEU A 91 -8.30 2.15 -8.17
CA LEU A 91 -8.37 1.63 -9.54
C LEU A 91 -7.25 0.63 -9.83
N HIS A 92 -6.07 0.77 -9.24
CA HIS A 92 -4.99 -0.21 -9.39
C HIS A 92 -5.33 -1.52 -8.68
N GLU A 93 -5.78 -1.45 -7.43
CA GLU A 93 -6.08 -2.61 -6.60
C GLU A 93 -7.30 -3.37 -7.12
N GLU A 94 -8.44 -2.68 -7.21
CA GLU A 94 -9.73 -3.31 -7.46
C GLU A 94 -9.86 -3.84 -8.90
N ILE A 95 -9.25 -3.16 -9.88
CA ILE A 95 -9.18 -3.70 -11.25
C ILE A 95 -8.20 -4.88 -11.31
N GLY A 96 -7.08 -4.79 -10.59
CA GLY A 96 -6.13 -5.90 -10.46
C GLY A 96 -6.80 -7.16 -9.89
N GLN A 97 -7.59 -6.98 -8.83
CA GLN A 97 -8.37 -8.02 -8.16
C GLN A 97 -9.54 -8.53 -9.01
N ALA A 98 -10.21 -7.65 -9.77
CA ALA A 98 -11.23 -8.05 -10.75
C ALA A 98 -10.66 -9.02 -11.80
N LEU A 99 -9.47 -8.70 -12.32
CA LEU A 99 -8.77 -9.48 -13.33
C LEU A 99 -8.11 -10.75 -12.78
N GLY A 100 -7.67 -10.73 -11.54
CA GLY A 100 -6.71 -11.69 -11.01
C GLY A 100 -7.05 -12.24 -9.61
N PRO A 101 -5.99 -12.55 -8.83
CA PRO A 101 -6.13 -12.97 -7.44
C PRO A 101 -6.78 -11.87 -6.57
N LEU A 102 -7.52 -12.29 -5.54
CA LEU A 102 -8.12 -11.41 -4.52
C LEU A 102 -7.56 -11.60 -3.11
N ASN A 103 -6.56 -12.47 -2.96
CA ASN A 103 -6.05 -12.75 -1.63
C ASN A 103 -5.06 -11.67 -1.22
N ASP A 104 -5.34 -11.04 -0.09
CA ASP A 104 -4.39 -10.14 0.55
C ASP A 104 -3.38 -10.94 1.37
N LEU A 105 -2.14 -10.92 0.91
CA LEU A 105 -1.06 -11.72 1.47
C LEU A 105 0.04 -10.80 2.00
N PHE A 106 0.02 -10.55 3.30
CA PHE A 106 1.06 -9.83 4.06
C PHE A 106 2.50 -10.36 3.93
N ARG A 107 2.71 -11.45 3.21
CA ARG A 107 4.04 -12.01 2.90
C ARG A 107 4.59 -11.55 1.54
N LEU A 108 3.87 -10.68 0.81
CA LEU A 108 4.24 -10.21 -0.53
C LEU A 108 4.65 -8.74 -0.50
N SER A 109 5.93 -8.44 -0.23
CA SER A 109 6.44 -7.06 -0.20
C SER A 109 6.30 -6.31 -1.54
N ASP A 110 6.44 -7.01 -2.67
CA ASP A 110 6.37 -6.41 -4.01
C ASP A 110 4.98 -6.51 -4.65
N SER A 111 3.89 -6.30 -3.94
CA SER A 111 2.57 -6.56 -4.51
C SER A 111 1.51 -5.60 -3.99
N ILE A 112 0.61 -5.18 -4.88
CA ILE A 112 -0.63 -4.51 -4.45
C ILE A 112 -1.59 -5.49 -3.76
N PHE A 113 -1.46 -6.80 -3.98
CA PHE A 113 -2.22 -7.84 -3.27
C PHE A 113 -1.67 -8.08 -1.86
N ASN A 114 -1.06 -7.06 -1.27
CA ASN A 114 -0.61 -7.03 0.10
C ASN A 114 -1.30 -5.85 0.79
N ASP A 115 -2.14 -6.15 1.77
CA ASP A 115 -2.96 -5.19 2.52
C ASP A 115 -2.15 -4.41 3.58
N ASP A 116 -0.92 -4.03 3.23
CA ASP A 116 -0.08 -3.14 4.06
C ASP A 116 -0.10 -1.68 3.59
N ASN A 117 -0.76 -1.40 2.46
CA ASN A 117 -0.95 -0.06 1.87
C ASN A 117 0.33 0.67 1.44
N PHE A 118 1.43 -0.05 1.18
CA PHE A 118 2.66 0.58 0.67
C PHE A 118 2.68 0.71 -0.84
N GLN A 119 2.23 -0.31 -1.56
CA GLN A 119 2.24 -0.34 -3.02
C GLN A 119 0.96 0.30 -3.55
N THR A 120 1.09 1.50 -4.12
CA THR A 120 -0.04 2.27 -4.71
C THR A 120 -0.29 1.96 -6.18
N THR A 121 0.55 1.10 -6.79
CA THR A 121 0.42 0.70 -8.19
C THR A 121 0.77 -0.77 -8.37
N LEU A 122 0.20 -1.39 -9.40
CA LEU A 122 0.52 -2.77 -9.78
C LEU A 122 2.03 -2.90 -10.08
N THR A 123 2.71 -3.80 -9.38
CA THR A 123 4.17 -4.00 -9.51
C THR A 123 4.53 -4.92 -10.68
N GLY A 124 5.83 -5.14 -10.90
CA GLY A 124 6.28 -6.15 -11.85
C GLY A 124 5.87 -7.58 -11.46
N PHE A 125 5.83 -7.87 -10.15
CA PHE A 125 5.33 -9.12 -9.62
C PHE A 125 3.83 -9.30 -9.91
N ASP A 126 3.02 -8.26 -9.74
CA ASP A 126 1.59 -8.31 -10.02
C ASP A 126 1.32 -8.57 -11.52
N MET A 127 2.08 -7.90 -12.40
CA MET A 127 2.00 -8.16 -13.85
C MET A 127 2.38 -9.60 -14.20
N LEU A 128 3.40 -10.17 -13.54
CA LEU A 128 3.76 -11.59 -13.70
C LEU A 128 2.63 -12.51 -13.23
N LEU A 129 2.00 -12.22 -12.10
CA LEU A 129 0.87 -13.01 -11.60
C LEU A 129 -0.32 -12.95 -12.54
N LEU A 130 -0.63 -11.79 -13.13
CA LEU A 130 -1.68 -11.69 -14.14
C LEU A 130 -1.34 -12.52 -15.40
N ARG A 131 -0.08 -12.54 -15.87
CA ARG A 131 0.34 -13.42 -16.98
C ARG A 131 0.14 -14.90 -16.66
N VAL A 132 0.44 -15.30 -15.43
CA VAL A 132 0.22 -16.67 -14.96
C VAL A 132 -1.27 -16.96 -14.90
N TRP A 133 -2.07 -16.04 -14.35
CA TRP A 133 -3.51 -16.18 -14.19
C TRP A 133 -4.23 -16.37 -15.53
N TYR A 134 -3.78 -15.67 -16.57
CA TYR A 134 -4.32 -15.78 -17.94
C TYR A 134 -3.56 -16.79 -18.83
N ALA A 135 -2.67 -17.61 -18.26
CA ALA A 135 -1.97 -18.62 -19.03
C ALA A 135 -2.96 -19.70 -19.51
N PRO A 136 -2.90 -20.14 -20.80
CA PRO A 136 -3.86 -21.11 -21.35
C PRO A 136 -3.80 -22.48 -20.66
N GLU A 137 -2.73 -22.78 -19.94
CA GLU A 137 -2.59 -23.98 -19.13
C GLU A 137 -3.43 -23.96 -17.84
N LEU A 138 -3.97 -22.80 -17.45
CA LEU A 138 -4.89 -22.64 -16.32
C LEU A 138 -6.30 -22.38 -16.83
N HIS A 139 -7.29 -23.05 -16.26
CA HIS A 139 -8.70 -22.83 -16.60
C HIS A 139 -9.57 -22.80 -15.34
N PRO A 140 -10.74 -22.13 -15.38
CA PRO A 140 -11.72 -22.18 -14.31
C PRO A 140 -12.02 -23.60 -13.83
N GLY A 141 -12.25 -23.75 -12.52
CA GLY A 141 -12.58 -25.04 -11.89
C GLY A 141 -11.40 -25.94 -11.54
N MET A 142 -10.15 -25.57 -11.86
CA MET A 142 -8.98 -26.30 -11.39
C MET A 142 -8.87 -26.29 -9.85
N THR A 143 -8.49 -27.43 -9.28
CA THR A 143 -8.11 -27.56 -7.88
C THR A 143 -6.75 -26.89 -7.62
N ARG A 144 -6.48 -26.59 -6.34
CA ARG A 144 -5.19 -26.03 -5.90
C ARG A 144 -4.00 -26.90 -6.35
N ASP A 145 -4.12 -28.21 -6.29
CA ASP A 145 -3.04 -29.14 -6.66
C ASP A 145 -2.81 -29.19 -8.17
N GLN A 146 -3.89 -29.11 -8.97
CA GLN A 146 -3.80 -29.00 -10.42
C GLN A 146 -3.07 -27.71 -10.84
N VAL A 147 -3.42 -26.58 -10.23
CA VAL A 147 -2.73 -25.30 -10.48
C VAL A 147 -1.27 -25.42 -10.04
N ALA A 148 -1.01 -25.89 -8.82
CA ALA A 148 0.35 -26.04 -8.27
C ALA A 148 1.26 -26.89 -9.16
N ALA A 149 0.74 -27.96 -9.77
CA ALA A 149 1.50 -28.80 -10.70
C ALA A 149 1.89 -28.07 -12.00
N ARG A 150 1.17 -27.02 -12.41
CA ARG A 150 1.45 -26.22 -13.61
C ARG A 150 2.37 -25.03 -13.34
N LEU A 151 2.36 -24.48 -12.13
CA LEU A 151 3.11 -23.28 -11.77
C LEU A 151 4.62 -23.35 -12.10
N PRO A 152 5.37 -24.45 -11.83
CA PRO A 152 6.80 -24.48 -12.13
C PRO A 152 7.12 -24.26 -13.61
N VAL A 153 6.36 -24.91 -14.51
CA VAL A 153 6.54 -24.75 -15.95
C VAL A 153 6.19 -23.33 -16.40
N LEU A 154 5.10 -22.78 -15.89
CA LEU A 154 4.65 -21.42 -16.18
C LEU A 154 5.68 -20.38 -15.73
N PHE A 155 6.14 -20.43 -14.48
CA PHE A 155 7.14 -19.49 -13.97
C PHE A 155 8.49 -19.65 -14.68
N ASN A 156 8.89 -20.88 -15.03
CA ASN A 156 10.10 -21.10 -15.82
C ASN A 156 10.02 -20.43 -17.20
N ARG A 157 8.85 -20.41 -17.83
CA ARG A 157 8.62 -19.75 -19.13
C ARG A 157 8.50 -18.23 -19.00
N LEU A 158 7.75 -17.75 -18.00
CA LEU A 158 7.37 -16.35 -17.86
C LEU A 158 8.39 -15.50 -17.10
N ASN A 159 9.17 -16.10 -16.21
CA ASN A 159 10.23 -15.47 -15.41
C ASN A 159 11.44 -16.42 -15.23
N PRO A 160 12.25 -16.65 -16.28
CA PRO A 160 13.41 -17.55 -16.22
C PRO A 160 14.50 -17.07 -15.25
N ALA A 161 14.59 -15.77 -14.96
CA ALA A 161 15.54 -15.22 -13.99
C ALA A 161 15.26 -15.72 -12.55
N GLY A 162 13.99 -15.92 -12.21
CA GLY A 162 13.55 -16.43 -10.91
C GLY A 162 14.02 -17.85 -10.58
N ARG A 163 14.51 -18.62 -11.56
CA ARG A 163 15.06 -19.98 -11.35
C ARG A 163 16.28 -20.01 -10.44
N ARG A 164 17.00 -18.90 -10.35
CA ARG A 164 18.30 -18.82 -9.67
C ARG A 164 18.17 -18.46 -8.20
N HIS A 165 16.96 -18.34 -7.68
CA HIS A 165 16.71 -17.88 -6.32
C HIS A 165 15.93 -18.95 -5.57
N ASP A 166 16.50 -19.42 -4.46
CA ASP A 166 15.78 -20.26 -3.51
C ASP A 166 14.76 -19.38 -2.78
N GLY A 167 13.49 -19.50 -3.17
CA GLY A 167 12.40 -18.83 -2.48
C GLY A 167 12.18 -19.44 -1.10
N LEU A 168 12.17 -18.62 -0.05
CA LEU A 168 11.73 -19.07 1.27
C LEU A 168 10.20 -19.24 1.27
N ASN A 169 9.73 -20.42 1.65
CA ASN A 169 8.31 -20.61 1.93
C ASN A 169 7.96 -19.88 3.23
N ALA A 170 7.44 -18.67 3.11
CA ALA A 170 7.03 -17.84 4.26
C ALA A 170 5.90 -18.47 5.11
N GLY A 171 5.27 -19.56 4.65
CA GLY A 171 4.18 -20.20 5.36
C GLY A 171 2.90 -19.35 5.41
N ILE A 172 1.91 -19.82 6.17
CA ILE A 172 0.62 -19.14 6.33
C ILE A 172 0.76 -18.03 7.37
N THR A 173 0.14 -16.88 7.11
CA THR A 173 -0.01 -15.81 8.10
C THR A 173 -1.21 -16.13 9.00
N PRO A 174 -1.05 -16.31 10.32
CA PRO A 174 -2.17 -16.60 11.22
C PRO A 174 -3.17 -15.46 11.27
N ARG A 175 -4.47 -15.79 11.28
CA ARG A 175 -5.56 -14.79 11.39
C ARG A 175 -5.42 -13.88 12.62
N ALA A 176 -4.94 -14.43 13.73
CA ALA A 176 -4.73 -13.65 14.95
C ALA A 176 -3.71 -12.51 14.77
N TRP A 177 -2.73 -12.68 13.88
CA TRP A 177 -1.78 -11.62 13.54
C TRP A 177 -2.41 -10.62 12.56
N GLN A 178 -3.15 -11.08 11.55
CA GLN A 178 -3.87 -10.21 10.60
C GLN A 178 -4.82 -9.25 11.32
N GLN A 179 -5.66 -9.77 12.22
CA GLN A 179 -6.57 -8.97 13.05
C GLN A 179 -5.84 -7.95 13.92
N ALA A 180 -4.64 -8.28 14.41
CA ALA A 180 -3.83 -7.37 15.20
C ALA A 180 -3.25 -6.22 14.36
N ILE A 181 -2.87 -6.49 13.11
CA ILE A 181 -2.45 -5.48 12.13
C ILE A 181 -3.61 -4.60 11.71
N GLU A 182 -4.76 -5.18 11.35
CA GLU A 182 -5.99 -4.44 11.04
C GLU A 182 -6.37 -3.48 12.18
N GLN A 183 -6.32 -3.97 13.43
CA GLN A 183 -6.56 -3.16 14.62
C GLN A 183 -5.54 -2.00 14.76
N ALA A 184 -4.28 -2.22 14.40
CA ALA A 184 -3.25 -1.18 14.46
C ALA A 184 -3.42 -0.11 13.36
N LEU A 185 -3.89 -0.52 12.18
CA LEU A 185 -4.11 0.34 11.02
C LEU A 185 -5.47 1.07 11.05
N ALA A 186 -6.45 0.55 11.79
CA ALA A 186 -7.82 1.08 11.85
C ALA A 186 -7.87 2.60 12.07
N SER A 187 -8.54 3.30 11.15
CA SER A 187 -8.71 4.76 11.17
C SER A 187 -9.71 5.24 12.22
N ASN A 188 -10.67 4.39 12.61
CA ASN A 188 -11.71 4.67 13.60
C ASN A 188 -11.35 4.21 15.03
N GLY A 189 -10.22 3.52 15.21
CA GLY A 189 -9.77 3.05 16.52
C GLY A 189 -9.11 4.16 17.34
N GLY A 190 -9.39 4.20 18.64
CA GLY A 190 -8.66 5.07 19.56
C GLY A 190 -7.17 4.70 19.63
N LEU A 191 -6.29 5.67 19.92
CA LEU A 191 -4.83 5.46 19.96
C LEU A 191 -4.41 4.25 20.81
N ASN A 192 -5.06 4.04 21.96
CA ASN A 192 -4.79 2.90 22.84
C ASN A 192 -5.13 1.54 22.19
N GLN A 193 -6.25 1.48 21.44
CA GLN A 193 -6.65 0.27 20.72
C GLN A 193 -5.65 -0.07 19.62
N ARG A 194 -5.19 0.94 18.88
CA ARG A 194 -4.18 0.78 17.82
C ARG A 194 -2.83 0.33 18.38
N ARG A 195 -2.39 0.93 19.50
CA ARG A 195 -1.19 0.51 20.24
C ARG A 195 -1.28 -0.95 20.68
N ALA A 196 -2.42 -1.37 21.23
CA ALA A 196 -2.64 -2.76 21.65
C ALA A 196 -2.55 -3.73 20.46
N GLY A 197 -3.13 -3.36 19.30
CA GLY A 197 -3.00 -4.12 18.05
C GLY A 197 -1.53 -4.28 17.62
N ALA A 198 -0.79 -3.17 17.56
CA ALA A 198 0.63 -3.18 17.15
C ALA A 198 1.52 -4.00 18.10
N ALA A 199 1.31 -3.86 19.43
CA ALA A 199 2.03 -4.66 20.42
C ALA A 199 1.73 -6.16 20.28
N ARG A 200 0.45 -6.52 20.06
CA ARG A 200 0.03 -7.91 19.84
C ARG A 200 0.63 -8.48 18.55
N ALA A 201 0.61 -7.72 17.45
CA ALA A 201 1.20 -8.13 16.18
C ALA A 201 2.70 -8.42 16.32
N LEU A 202 3.44 -7.54 16.99
CA LEU A 202 4.88 -7.73 17.23
C LEU A 202 5.18 -8.95 18.10
N SER A 203 4.40 -9.16 19.17
CA SER A 203 4.52 -10.35 20.02
C SER A 203 4.30 -11.64 19.23
N LEU A 204 3.24 -11.69 18.42
CA LEU A 204 2.94 -12.83 17.57
C LEU A 204 4.02 -13.07 16.51
N ALA A 205 4.50 -12.02 15.83
CA ALA A 205 5.57 -12.13 14.84
C ALA A 205 6.86 -12.71 15.44
N ARG A 206 7.24 -12.25 16.64
CA ARG A 206 8.40 -12.79 17.38
C ARG A 206 8.20 -14.25 17.79
N SER A 207 7.00 -14.61 18.27
CA SER A 207 6.70 -16.01 18.66
C SER A 207 6.79 -16.99 17.49
N GLN A 208 6.53 -16.51 16.27
CA GLN A 208 6.65 -17.28 15.04
C GLN A 208 8.09 -17.33 14.49
N ASN A 209 9.05 -16.65 15.14
CA ASN A 209 10.42 -16.47 14.68
C ASN A 209 10.52 -15.95 13.25
N TRP A 210 9.60 -15.06 12.86
CA TRP A 210 9.63 -14.46 11.52
C TRP A 210 10.79 -13.47 11.38
N THR A 211 11.34 -13.41 10.17
CA THR A 211 12.42 -12.48 9.80
C THR A 211 12.11 -11.73 8.51
N ASP A 212 10.84 -11.71 8.10
CA ASP A 212 10.37 -11.18 6.82
C ASP A 212 9.47 -9.95 6.98
N ASN A 213 8.77 -9.57 5.90
CA ASN A 213 7.83 -8.45 5.83
C ASN A 213 6.92 -8.34 7.06
N ARG A 214 6.43 -9.47 7.57
CA ARG A 214 5.46 -9.47 8.68
C ARG A 214 6.09 -9.00 9.99
N LEU A 215 7.35 -9.38 10.25
CA LEU A 215 8.07 -8.81 11.40
C LEU A 215 8.35 -7.32 11.18
N ALA A 216 8.79 -6.95 9.98
CA ALA A 216 9.15 -5.58 9.64
C ALA A 216 7.95 -4.62 9.79
N LEU A 217 6.78 -4.98 9.27
CA LEU A 217 5.52 -4.24 9.45
C LEU A 217 5.14 -4.12 10.92
N SER A 218 5.25 -5.21 11.69
CA SER A 218 4.94 -5.20 13.13
C SER A 218 5.85 -4.25 13.92
N LEU A 219 7.15 -4.24 13.61
CA LEU A 219 8.13 -3.34 14.23
C LEU A 219 7.81 -1.86 13.89
N MET A 220 7.55 -1.57 12.62
CA MET A 220 7.25 -0.21 12.19
C MET A 220 5.97 0.33 12.83
N LEU A 221 4.90 -0.47 12.87
CA LEU A 221 3.64 -0.05 13.51
C LEU A 221 3.81 0.18 15.00
N ASN A 222 4.59 -0.67 15.68
CA ASN A 222 4.90 -0.50 17.09
C ASN A 222 5.66 0.82 17.34
N ALA A 223 6.69 1.10 16.53
CA ALA A 223 7.45 2.34 16.62
C ALA A 223 6.60 3.60 16.33
N ARG A 224 5.81 3.57 15.27
CA ARG A 224 4.95 4.70 14.86
C ARG A 224 3.91 5.05 15.93
N LEU A 225 3.47 4.06 16.69
CA LEU A 225 2.46 4.23 17.74
C LEU A 225 3.08 4.35 19.13
N ALA A 226 4.41 4.34 19.26
CA ALA A 226 5.08 4.36 20.56
C ALA A 226 4.71 5.61 21.38
N PRO A 227 4.59 5.48 22.72
CA PRO A 227 4.60 6.61 23.65
C PRO A 227 5.86 7.47 23.51
N ARG A 228 5.77 8.76 23.90
CA ARG A 228 6.89 9.71 23.77
C ARG A 228 8.11 9.35 24.63
N ASP A 229 7.87 8.69 25.76
CA ASP A 229 8.87 8.18 26.70
C ASP A 229 9.58 6.90 26.21
N GLN A 230 9.10 6.26 25.14
CA GLN A 230 9.70 5.06 24.53
C GLN A 230 10.44 5.39 23.22
N GLY A 231 10.97 6.61 23.08
CA GLY A 231 11.58 7.09 21.84
C GLY A 231 12.75 6.24 21.34
N GLN A 232 13.61 5.75 22.25
CA GLN A 232 14.76 4.93 21.87
C GLN A 232 14.33 3.56 21.33
N GLU A 233 13.42 2.87 22.03
CA GLU A 233 12.89 1.57 21.58
C GLU A 233 12.18 1.69 20.23
N ALA A 234 11.46 2.80 20.00
CA ALA A 234 10.82 3.09 18.73
C ALA A 234 11.84 3.31 17.60
N LEU A 235 12.93 4.03 17.86
CA LEU A 235 14.03 4.22 16.91
C LEU A 235 14.68 2.87 16.55
N ASP A 236 15.01 2.06 17.56
CA ASP A 236 15.62 0.74 17.35
C ASP A 236 14.69 -0.17 16.52
N ALA A 237 13.38 -0.12 16.78
CA ALA A 237 12.38 -0.86 16.00
C ALA A 237 12.28 -0.37 14.54
N LEU A 238 12.34 0.95 14.27
CA LEU A 238 12.39 1.47 12.90
C LEU A 238 13.66 1.02 12.18
N LEU A 239 14.82 1.10 12.83
CA LEU A 239 16.09 0.67 12.24
C LEU A 239 16.08 -0.83 11.90
N ALA A 240 15.59 -1.66 12.82
CA ALA A 240 15.43 -3.10 12.58
C ALA A 240 14.43 -3.40 11.45
N SER A 241 13.31 -2.65 11.39
CA SER A 241 12.34 -2.77 10.31
C SER A 241 12.95 -2.40 8.95
N ALA A 242 13.63 -1.26 8.87
CA ALA A 242 14.27 -0.78 7.64
C ALA A 242 15.29 -1.79 7.11
N GLU A 243 16.02 -2.40 8.02
CA GLU A 243 17.03 -3.40 7.69
C GLU A 243 16.42 -4.68 7.11
N ILE A 244 15.28 -5.14 7.62
CA ILE A 244 14.55 -6.28 7.03
C ILE A 244 14.08 -5.91 5.61
N TYR A 245 13.46 -4.74 5.44
CA TYR A 245 12.93 -4.31 4.15
C TYR A 245 14.01 -4.08 3.08
N ARG A 246 15.16 -3.51 3.45
CA ARG A 246 16.29 -3.32 2.52
C ARG A 246 16.85 -4.64 1.98
N ARG A 247 16.72 -5.73 2.72
CA ARG A 247 17.14 -7.07 2.29
C ARG A 247 16.03 -7.85 1.58
N ALA A 248 14.77 -7.44 1.75
CA ALA A 248 13.63 -8.11 1.17
C ALA A 248 13.49 -7.73 -0.32
N PRO A 249 13.35 -8.69 -1.24
CA PRO A 249 13.00 -8.40 -2.62
C PRO A 249 11.71 -7.57 -2.71
N GLY A 250 11.76 -6.43 -3.39
CA GLY A 250 10.61 -5.52 -3.51
C GLY A 250 10.27 -4.72 -2.25
N GLY A 251 11.13 -4.73 -1.23
CA GLY A 251 10.94 -3.97 0.01
C GLY A 251 11.38 -2.50 -0.08
N GLU A 252 11.76 -2.00 -1.26
CA GLU A 252 12.33 -0.66 -1.44
C GLU A 252 11.34 0.45 -1.03
N VAL A 253 10.06 0.30 -1.38
CA VAL A 253 9.01 1.27 -1.05
C VAL A 253 8.79 1.33 0.46
N HIS A 254 8.75 0.17 1.12
CA HIS A 254 8.66 0.09 2.58
C HIS A 254 9.88 0.71 3.26
N ALA A 255 11.08 0.40 2.79
CA ALA A 255 12.32 0.98 3.32
C ALA A 255 12.32 2.51 3.16
N ALA A 256 11.85 3.04 2.03
CA ALA A 256 11.74 4.49 1.80
C ALA A 256 10.74 5.15 2.75
N HIS A 257 9.61 4.51 3.04
CA HIS A 257 8.65 5.01 4.03
C HIS A 257 9.24 5.02 5.45
N ILE A 258 10.05 4.02 5.80
CA ILE A 258 10.76 4.02 7.08
C ILE A 258 11.83 5.11 7.12
N ASP A 259 12.54 5.35 6.01
CA ASP A 259 13.47 6.47 5.90
C ASP A 259 12.77 7.81 6.11
N MET A 260 11.54 7.99 5.62
CA MET A 260 10.73 9.17 5.93
C MET A 260 10.43 9.26 7.43
N HIS A 261 10.06 8.17 8.10
CA HIS A 261 9.83 8.18 9.54
C HIS A 261 11.10 8.50 10.35
N LEU A 262 12.24 7.93 9.96
CA LEU A 262 13.55 8.25 10.54
C LEU A 262 13.92 9.73 10.27
N ALA A 263 13.59 10.26 9.10
CA ALA A 263 13.83 11.67 8.76
C ALA A 263 12.99 12.61 9.63
N VAL A 264 11.74 12.25 9.93
CA VAL A 264 10.91 13.01 10.88
C VAL A 264 11.52 13.02 12.29
N GLN A 265 12.06 11.89 12.75
CA GLN A 265 12.75 11.82 14.04
C GLN A 265 14.05 12.64 14.04
N ALA A 266 14.87 12.52 13.00
CA ALA A 266 16.08 13.33 12.83
C ALA A 266 15.77 14.83 12.80
N LEU A 267 14.68 15.22 12.12
CA LEU A 267 14.20 16.61 12.09
C LEU A 267 13.80 17.11 13.49
N ALA A 268 13.09 16.28 14.27
CA ALA A 268 12.73 16.61 15.65
C ALA A 268 13.95 16.80 16.57
N SER A 269 15.09 16.22 16.23
CA SER A 269 16.37 16.38 16.92
C SER A 269 17.33 17.36 16.23
N ALA A 270 16.86 18.16 15.28
CA ALA A 270 17.65 19.13 14.50
C ALA A 270 18.85 18.53 13.74
N GLN A 271 18.84 17.22 13.45
CA GLN A 271 19.89 16.52 12.70
C GLN A 271 19.69 16.71 11.18
N SER A 272 19.87 17.93 10.69
CA SER A 272 19.56 18.32 9.30
C SER A 272 20.27 17.46 8.23
N ASP A 273 21.55 17.12 8.41
CA ASP A 273 22.30 16.29 7.44
C ASP A 273 21.68 14.89 7.29
N MET A 274 21.28 14.28 8.40
CA MET A 274 20.61 12.97 8.41
C MET A 274 19.26 13.05 7.68
N VAL A 275 18.49 14.12 7.88
CA VAL A 275 17.23 14.35 7.14
C VAL A 275 17.50 14.42 5.64
N LEU A 276 18.52 15.17 5.22
CA LEU A 276 18.85 15.32 3.81
C LEU A 276 19.31 14.00 3.17
N GLU A 277 20.06 13.17 3.90
CA GLU A 277 20.46 11.83 3.44
C GLU A 277 19.26 10.88 3.27
N LEU A 278 18.44 10.76 4.33
CA LEU A 278 17.28 9.87 4.35
C LEU A 278 16.27 10.22 3.26
N THR A 279 15.95 11.51 3.13
CA THR A 279 15.04 11.99 2.08
C THR A 279 15.62 11.81 0.68
N ALA A 280 16.93 12.00 0.48
CA ALA A 280 17.55 11.79 -0.84
C ALA A 280 17.49 10.33 -1.29
N ARG A 281 17.57 9.37 -0.35
CA ARG A 281 17.39 7.95 -0.64
C ARG A 281 15.93 7.59 -0.95
N ALA A 282 14.98 8.19 -0.24
CA ALA A 282 13.55 7.87 -0.36
C ALA A 282 12.86 8.50 -1.59
N ILE A 283 13.24 9.72 -2.00
CA ILE A 283 12.56 10.48 -3.07
C ILE A 283 12.49 9.70 -4.40
N PRO A 284 13.58 9.11 -4.93
CA PRO A 284 13.50 8.37 -6.18
C PRO A 284 12.57 7.16 -6.11
N VAL A 285 12.41 6.57 -4.93
CA VAL A 285 11.48 5.45 -4.71
C VAL A 285 10.04 5.98 -4.70
N ALA A 286 9.78 7.08 -4.01
CA ALA A 286 8.46 7.73 -4.00
C ALA A 286 7.98 8.10 -5.41
N GLU A 287 8.87 8.66 -6.24
CA GLU A 287 8.59 8.97 -7.65
C GLU A 287 8.20 7.72 -8.44
N ARG A 288 8.96 6.61 -8.33
CA ARG A 288 8.66 5.35 -9.03
C ARG A 288 7.41 4.65 -8.53
N SER A 289 7.07 4.81 -7.25
CA SER A 289 5.84 4.26 -6.67
C SER A 289 4.59 5.04 -7.07
N GLU A 290 4.76 6.22 -7.69
CA GLU A 290 3.68 7.12 -8.08
C GLU A 290 2.74 7.46 -6.90
N ASN A 291 3.33 7.66 -5.72
CA ASN A 291 2.63 8.10 -4.51
C ASN A 291 2.92 9.58 -4.26
N ALA A 292 2.01 10.45 -4.70
CA ALA A 292 2.21 11.89 -4.67
C ALA A 292 2.19 12.46 -3.24
N ALA A 293 1.37 11.90 -2.34
CA ALA A 293 1.30 12.30 -0.94
C ALA A 293 2.62 11.99 -0.21
N PHE A 294 3.21 10.83 -0.52
CA PHE A 294 4.49 10.42 0.01
C PHE A 294 5.63 11.31 -0.51
N LEU A 295 5.68 11.55 -1.83
CA LEU A 295 6.66 12.43 -2.46
C LEU A 295 6.61 13.86 -1.89
N ALA A 296 5.40 14.42 -1.76
CA ALA A 296 5.22 15.75 -1.18
C ALA A 296 5.67 15.82 0.29
N SER A 297 5.37 14.79 1.08
CA SER A 297 5.80 14.72 2.49
C SER A 297 7.32 14.73 2.61
N LEU A 298 8.03 13.95 1.78
CA LEU A 298 9.50 13.96 1.71
C LEU A 298 10.05 15.33 1.32
N GLY A 299 9.42 16.00 0.35
CA GLY A 299 9.78 17.36 -0.08
C GLY A 299 9.65 18.38 1.05
N PHE A 300 8.54 18.37 1.79
CA PHE A 300 8.34 19.24 2.94
C PHE A 300 9.35 18.96 4.07
N ILE A 301 9.59 17.70 4.42
CA ILE A 301 10.58 17.32 5.45
C ILE A 301 11.98 17.81 5.05
N ARG A 302 12.36 17.62 3.78
CA ARG A 302 13.64 18.07 3.24
C ARG A 302 13.76 19.60 3.26
N ALA A 303 12.68 20.32 2.95
CA ALA A 303 12.65 21.78 3.01
C ALA A 303 12.92 22.30 4.43
N GLU A 304 12.35 21.67 5.46
CA GLU A 304 12.64 22.04 6.85
C GLU A 304 14.12 21.83 7.24
N ALA A 305 14.74 20.75 6.77
CA ALA A 305 16.16 20.52 6.99
C ALA A 305 17.05 21.55 6.27
N LEU A 306 16.69 21.95 5.04
CA LEU A 306 17.38 23.04 4.33
C LEU A 306 17.27 24.37 5.09
N ALA A 307 16.09 24.68 5.61
CA ALA A 307 15.86 25.88 6.42
C ALA A 307 16.70 25.86 7.71
N LEU A 308 16.84 24.71 8.38
CA LEU A 308 17.72 24.54 9.54
C LEU A 308 19.20 24.86 9.23
N GLN A 309 19.65 24.62 8.01
CA GLN A 309 21.00 24.92 7.54
C GLN A 309 21.17 26.37 7.05
N GLY A 310 20.15 27.22 7.19
CA GLY A 310 20.16 28.59 6.67
C GLY A 310 19.97 28.70 5.16
N ARG A 311 19.64 27.59 4.47
CA ARG A 311 19.41 27.53 3.01
C ARG A 311 17.96 27.91 2.68
N THR A 312 17.53 29.07 3.17
CA THR A 312 16.11 29.48 3.16
C THR A 312 15.52 29.57 1.75
N ALA A 313 16.24 30.14 0.79
CA ALA A 313 15.73 30.26 -0.59
C ALA A 313 15.50 28.89 -1.25
N GLU A 314 16.36 27.91 -0.99
CA GLU A 314 16.20 26.55 -1.49
C GLU A 314 15.03 25.83 -0.80
N ALA A 315 14.86 26.03 0.51
CA ALA A 315 13.74 25.51 1.25
C ALA A 315 12.40 26.02 0.69
N GLU A 316 12.26 27.34 0.49
CA GLU A 316 11.02 27.92 -0.05
C GLU A 316 10.72 27.42 -1.46
N ARG A 317 11.74 27.32 -2.33
CA ARG A 317 11.55 26.76 -3.67
C ARG A 317 11.06 25.32 -3.59
N LEU A 318 11.66 24.49 -2.74
CA LEU A 318 11.28 23.09 -2.60
C LEU A 318 9.86 22.92 -2.06
N ARG A 319 9.40 23.79 -1.13
CA ARG A 319 8.01 23.77 -0.67
C ARG A 319 7.06 24.05 -1.83
N LEU A 320 7.34 25.07 -2.64
CA LEU A 320 6.54 25.39 -3.83
C LEU A 320 6.53 24.25 -4.85
N ASP A 321 7.69 23.67 -5.15
CA ASP A 321 7.85 22.54 -6.08
C ASP A 321 7.07 21.29 -5.61
N SER A 322 6.87 21.14 -4.29
CA SER A 322 6.14 20.01 -3.70
C SER A 322 4.61 20.17 -3.69
N LEU A 323 4.08 21.39 -3.87
CA LEU A 323 2.65 21.66 -3.78
C LEU A 323 1.78 20.94 -4.83
N PRO A 324 2.18 20.79 -6.11
CA PRO A 324 1.38 20.05 -7.09
C PRO A 324 1.15 18.59 -6.69
N ALA A 325 2.21 17.89 -6.25
CA ALA A 325 2.11 16.53 -5.74
C ALA A 325 1.26 16.47 -4.46
N ALA A 326 1.41 17.46 -3.58
CA ALA A 326 0.63 17.56 -2.35
C ALA A 326 -0.87 17.74 -2.64
N ARG A 327 -1.25 18.59 -3.60
CA ARG A 327 -2.65 18.81 -3.99
C ARG A 327 -3.28 17.54 -4.58
N TYR A 328 -2.52 16.79 -5.40
CA TYR A 328 -2.99 15.52 -5.93
C TYR A 328 -3.14 14.45 -4.83
N GLY A 329 -2.13 14.32 -3.97
CA GLY A 329 -2.05 13.31 -2.90
C GLY A 329 -3.02 13.54 -1.74
N PHE A 330 -3.15 14.79 -1.28
CA PHE A 330 -4.02 15.15 -0.16
C PHE A 330 -5.40 15.68 -0.60
N GLY A 331 -5.64 15.80 -1.90
CA GLY A 331 -6.93 16.15 -2.51
C GLY A 331 -7.32 17.62 -2.47
N SER A 332 -6.63 18.47 -1.70
CA SER A 332 -6.89 19.91 -1.68
C SER A 332 -5.66 20.72 -1.32
N GLU A 333 -5.67 22.01 -1.67
CA GLU A 333 -4.63 22.94 -1.28
C GLU A 333 -4.56 23.17 0.23
N ASP A 334 -5.72 23.18 0.90
CA ASP A 334 -5.77 23.37 2.35
C ASP A 334 -5.26 22.14 3.10
N ALA A 335 -5.54 20.93 2.62
CA ALA A 335 -4.96 19.71 3.16
C ALA A 335 -3.44 19.64 2.93
N ALA A 336 -2.97 20.05 1.75
CA ALA A 336 -1.55 20.17 1.44
C ALA A 336 -0.84 21.16 2.38
N ARG A 337 -1.42 22.35 2.59
CA ARG A 337 -0.91 23.34 3.55
C ARG A 337 -0.91 22.82 4.98
N ALA A 338 -1.99 22.19 5.43
CA ALA A 338 -2.08 21.60 6.76
C ALA A 338 -0.97 20.57 7.01
N ARG A 339 -0.65 19.75 6.00
CA ARG A 339 0.45 18.78 6.08
C ARG A 339 1.82 19.47 6.15
N MET A 340 2.03 20.48 5.32
CA MET A 340 3.27 21.29 5.35
C MET A 340 3.47 21.96 6.71
N ASP A 341 2.42 22.57 7.27
CA ASP A 341 2.44 23.22 8.58
C ASP A 341 2.70 22.23 9.72
N GLU A 342 2.14 21.01 9.64
CA GLU A 342 2.41 19.94 10.60
C GLU A 342 3.90 19.61 10.66
N ILE A 343 4.55 19.46 9.50
CA ILE A 343 5.98 19.16 9.40
C ILE A 343 6.82 20.35 9.88
N ALA A 344 6.46 21.58 9.49
CA ALA A 344 7.13 22.80 9.93
C ALA A 344 7.09 22.98 11.46
N ARG A 345 5.99 22.58 12.13
CA ARG A 345 5.91 22.60 13.60
C ARG A 345 6.99 21.74 14.25
N ILE A 346 7.32 20.58 13.67
CA ILE A 346 8.37 19.68 14.17
C ILE A 346 9.73 20.37 14.11
N GLY A 347 10.10 20.93 12.95
CA GLY A 347 11.35 21.68 12.78
C GLY A 347 11.45 22.88 13.72
N SER A 348 10.37 23.64 13.87
CA SER A 348 10.34 24.81 14.76
C SER A 348 10.56 24.45 16.24
N ALA A 349 10.03 23.30 16.70
CA ALA A 349 10.19 22.84 18.06
C ALA A 349 11.65 22.42 18.32
N ALA A 350 12.26 21.73 17.36
CA ALA A 350 13.66 21.34 17.42
C ALA A 350 14.60 22.56 17.51
N GLN A 351 14.37 23.61 16.71
CA GLN A 351 15.14 24.86 16.77
C GLN A 351 15.04 25.56 18.14
N ARG A 352 13.85 25.56 18.75
CA ARG A 352 13.67 26.16 20.09
C ARG A 352 14.44 25.39 21.15
N LEU A 353 14.39 24.06 21.12
CA LEU A 353 15.12 23.21 22.06
C LEU A 353 16.65 23.32 21.88
N ALA A 354 17.15 23.42 20.66
CA ALA A 354 18.58 23.56 20.39
C ALA A 354 19.16 24.93 20.81
N ARG A 355 18.31 25.93 21.05
CA ARG A 355 18.69 27.27 21.51
C ARG A 355 18.63 27.44 23.03
N LEU A 356 18.00 26.50 23.73
CA LEU A 356 17.97 26.39 25.20
C LEU A 356 19.19 25.58 25.64
#